data_AF-A0A022Q9B9-F1
#
_entry.id   AF-A0A022Q9B9-F1
#
_cell.length_a   1.000
_cell.length_b   1.000
_cell.length_c   1.000
_cell.angle_alpha   90.00
_cell.angle_beta   90.00
_cell.angle_gamma   90.00
#
_symmetry.space_group_name_H-M   'P 1'
#
loop_
_entity.id
_entity.type
_entity.pdbx_description
1 polymer ?
#
loop_
_entity_poly.entity_id
_entity_poly.type
_entity_poly.pdbx_seq_one_letter_code
_entity_poly.pdbx_strand_id
1 'polypeptide(L)'
;MDRRMKEEEEEDIFYSPENMEASDNEENGRNDEDEKTMLSHLRATLEKQDPSCKEIDDLTLRRFLRARDLDVEKASRMFIKYLTWRRSFVPKGSISVSEIINQLNDNKIYMQGTDTRGCPVLVVFGAKHFPSKGGTEELKRLVVFAFDKLCSRYRILFRIFY
;
A
#
# COMPACT_ATOMS: atom_id res chain seq x y z
N MET A 1 63.87 14.92 12.65
CA MET A 1 62.62 15.62 13.02
C MET A 1 61.53 14.57 13.09
N ASP A 2 61.08 14.36 14.32
CA ASP A 2 60.23 13.27 14.79
C ASP A 2 58.77 13.46 14.31
N ARG A 3 58.23 12.49 13.56
CA ARG A 3 56.85 12.50 13.07
C ARG A 3 56.06 11.48 13.87
N ARG A 4 55.64 11.89 15.06
CA ARG A 4 54.76 11.15 15.96
C ARG A 4 53.39 10.97 15.26
N MET A 5 53.16 9.77 14.71
CA MET A 5 51.82 9.34 14.28
C MET A 5 50.97 9.24 15.54
N LYS A 6 49.90 10.02 15.63
CA LYS A 6 48.80 9.73 16.55
C LYS A 6 47.94 8.70 15.85
N GLU A 7 47.94 7.48 16.36
CA GLU A 7 46.88 6.52 16.08
C GLU A 7 45.61 7.09 16.73
N GLU A 8 44.68 7.54 15.91
CA GLU A 8 43.31 7.77 16.33
C GLU A 8 42.69 6.39 16.49
N GLU A 9 42.40 5.99 17.73
CA GLU A 9 41.58 4.83 18.04
C GLU A 9 40.18 5.09 17.45
N GLU A 10 39.95 4.64 16.22
CA GLU A 10 38.59 4.42 15.72
C GLU A 10 37.97 3.36 16.64
N GLU A 11 37.08 3.81 17.53
CA GLU A 11 36.16 2.90 18.22
C GLU A 11 35.40 2.12 17.14
N ASP A 12 35.74 0.84 17.01
CA ASP A 12 35.00 -0.14 16.21
C ASP A 12 33.57 -0.19 16.76
N ILE A 13 32.68 0.62 16.18
CA ILE A 13 31.23 0.54 16.42
C ILE A 13 30.78 -0.77 15.78
N PHE A 14 30.94 -1.85 16.54
CA PHE A 14 30.51 -3.19 16.21
C PHE A 14 29.01 -3.16 15.84
N TYR A 15 28.71 -3.36 14.57
CA TYR A 15 27.37 -3.40 14.00
C TYR A 15 26.66 -4.68 14.48
N SER A 16 26.25 -4.72 15.75
CA SER A 16 25.50 -5.85 16.30
C SER A 16 24.04 -5.76 15.88
N PRO A 17 23.46 -6.82 15.29
CA PRO A 17 22.02 -6.91 14.97
C PRO A 17 21.11 -6.56 16.15
N GLU A 18 21.55 -6.85 17.38
CA GLU A 18 20.81 -6.61 18.62
C GLU A 18 20.62 -5.11 18.91
N ASN A 19 21.59 -4.27 18.52
CA ASN A 19 21.49 -2.82 18.70
C ASN A 19 20.53 -2.18 17.68
N MET A 20 20.46 -2.75 16.47
CA MET A 20 19.51 -2.34 15.42
C MET A 20 18.08 -2.77 15.78
N GLU A 21 17.91 -3.99 16.30
CA GLU A 21 16.59 -4.48 16.75
C GLU A 21 16.07 -3.71 17.97
N ALA A 22 16.93 -3.32 18.91
CA ALA A 22 16.53 -2.52 20.06
C ALA A 22 16.09 -1.10 19.65
N SER A 23 16.83 -0.42 18.77
CA SER A 23 16.43 0.90 18.25
C SER A 23 15.18 0.83 17.37
N ASP A 24 15.08 -0.19 16.49
CA ASP A 24 13.91 -0.41 15.65
C ASP A 24 12.65 -0.69 16.47
N ASN A 25 12.78 -1.36 17.62
CA ASN A 25 11.64 -1.68 18.49
C ASN A 25 11.15 -0.46 19.30
N GLU A 26 12.05 0.39 19.82
CA GLU A 26 11.66 1.62 20.50
C GLU A 26 11.11 2.69 19.54
N GLU A 27 11.72 2.84 18.36
CA GLU A 27 11.24 3.72 17.30
C GLU A 27 9.90 3.23 16.72
N ASN A 28 9.71 1.90 16.55
CA ASN A 28 8.41 1.32 16.19
C ASN A 28 7.33 1.60 17.25
N GLY A 29 7.65 1.46 18.53
CA GLY A 29 6.69 1.66 19.61
C GLY A 29 6.16 3.09 19.66
N ARG A 30 7.04 4.07 19.43
CA ARG A 30 6.67 5.48 19.35
C ARG A 30 5.90 5.81 18.07
N ASN A 31 6.30 5.24 16.94
CA ASN A 31 5.64 5.41 15.65
C ASN A 31 4.21 4.82 15.64
N ASP A 32 3.97 3.70 16.33
CA ASP A 32 2.62 3.08 16.38
C ASP A 32 1.63 3.91 17.23
N GLU A 33 2.06 4.56 18.31
CA GLU A 33 1.20 5.47 19.10
C GLU A 33 0.91 6.79 18.36
N ASP A 34 1.91 7.35 17.68
CA ASP A 34 1.72 8.51 16.81
C ASP A 34 0.77 8.18 15.64
N GLU A 35 0.95 7.01 15.00
CA GLU A 35 0.07 6.53 13.94
C GLU A 35 -1.37 6.34 14.44
N LYS A 36 -1.56 5.79 15.65
CA LYS A 36 -2.87 5.58 16.26
C LYS A 36 -3.57 6.89 16.59
N THR A 37 -2.81 7.89 17.06
CA THR A 37 -3.32 9.25 17.29
C THR A 37 -3.75 9.91 15.97
N MET A 38 -2.92 9.82 14.92
CA MET A 38 -3.25 10.37 13.60
C MET A 38 -4.42 9.63 12.93
N LEU A 39 -4.56 8.32 13.16
CA LEU A 39 -5.69 7.52 12.71
C LEU A 39 -7.00 8.00 13.33
N SER A 40 -7.00 8.28 14.63
CA SER A 40 -8.13 8.89 15.34
C SER A 40 -8.55 10.22 14.69
N HIS A 41 -7.59 11.11 14.45
CA HIS A 41 -7.85 12.41 13.82
C HIS A 41 -8.35 12.28 12.37
N LEU A 42 -7.78 11.37 11.60
CA LEU A 42 -8.23 11.08 10.24
C LEU A 42 -9.68 10.58 10.24
N ARG A 43 -10.02 9.64 11.12
CA ARG A 43 -11.38 9.11 11.22
C ARG A 43 -12.39 10.21 11.52
N ALA A 44 -12.12 11.03 12.53
CA ALA A 44 -12.97 12.16 12.90
C ALA A 44 -13.14 13.16 11.73
N THR A 45 -12.05 13.44 11.01
CA THR A 45 -12.08 14.34 9.84
C THR A 45 -12.94 13.77 8.72
N LEU A 46 -12.80 12.49 8.42
CA LEU A 46 -13.54 11.81 7.36
C LEU A 46 -15.02 11.65 7.70
N GLU A 47 -15.37 11.26 8.92
CA GLU A 47 -16.77 11.13 9.36
C GLU A 47 -17.52 12.47 9.29
N LYS A 48 -16.83 13.58 9.63
CA LYS A 48 -17.38 14.93 9.48
C LYS A 48 -17.62 15.31 8.03
N GLN A 49 -16.76 14.89 7.11
CA GLN A 49 -16.86 15.21 5.68
C GLN A 49 -17.89 14.33 4.96
N ASP A 50 -17.93 13.05 5.31
CA ASP A 50 -18.82 12.05 4.71
C ASP A 50 -19.18 11.00 5.77
N PRO A 51 -20.43 10.99 6.28
CA PRO A 51 -20.88 10.05 7.31
C PRO A 51 -20.72 8.57 6.94
N SER A 52 -20.67 8.22 5.65
CA SER A 52 -20.45 6.84 5.23
C SER A 52 -19.02 6.33 5.49
N CYS A 53 -18.08 7.22 5.84
CA CYS A 53 -16.72 6.84 6.22
C CYS A 53 -16.64 6.16 7.59
N LYS A 54 -17.71 6.16 8.38
CA LYS A 54 -17.75 5.58 9.73
C LYS A 54 -17.38 4.10 9.75
N GLU A 55 -17.85 3.35 8.76
CA GLU A 55 -17.69 1.90 8.61
C GLU A 55 -16.36 1.50 7.93
N ILE A 56 -15.45 2.45 7.67
CA ILE A 56 -14.18 2.16 7.02
C ILE A 56 -13.21 1.52 8.03
N ASP A 57 -12.57 0.44 7.61
CA ASP A 57 -11.62 -0.31 8.41
C ASP A 57 -10.32 0.49 8.66
N ASP A 58 -9.78 0.36 9.88
CA ASP A 58 -8.57 1.05 10.34
C ASP A 58 -7.37 0.76 9.44
N LEU A 59 -7.23 -0.48 8.97
CA LEU A 59 -6.12 -0.89 8.11
C LEU A 59 -6.17 -0.15 6.77
N THR A 60 -7.39 0.12 6.29
CA THR A 60 -7.56 0.93 5.08
C THR A 60 -7.10 2.35 5.32
N LEU A 61 -7.54 2.99 6.41
CA LEU A 61 -7.16 4.36 6.75
C LEU A 61 -5.66 4.51 6.99
N ARG A 62 -5.03 3.56 7.69
CA ARG A 62 -3.57 3.52 7.91
C ARG A 62 -2.77 3.54 6.60
N ARG A 63 -3.23 2.86 5.53
CA ARG A 63 -2.57 2.92 4.21
C ARG A 63 -2.50 4.34 3.66
N PHE A 64 -3.56 5.13 3.81
CA PHE A 64 -3.61 6.51 3.32
C PHE A 64 -2.75 7.44 4.17
N LEU A 65 -2.70 7.23 5.48
CA LEU A 65 -1.81 7.97 6.39
C LEU A 65 -0.34 7.71 6.05
N ARG A 66 0.06 6.45 5.97
CA ARG A 66 1.44 6.06 5.64
C ARG A 66 1.87 6.61 4.28
N ALA A 67 0.99 6.55 3.28
CA ALA A 67 1.26 7.11 1.95
C ALA A 67 1.39 8.66 1.92
N ARG A 68 1.08 9.33 3.03
CA ARG A 68 1.12 10.79 3.18
C ARG A 68 1.89 11.22 4.43
N ASP A 69 2.85 10.41 4.88
CA ASP A 69 3.75 10.76 5.98
C ASP A 69 3.00 11.13 7.27
N LEU A 70 1.91 10.39 7.55
CA LEU A 70 0.99 10.62 8.67
C LEU A 70 0.28 12.00 8.68
N ASP A 71 0.31 12.75 7.56
CA ASP A 71 -0.39 14.02 7.39
C ASP A 71 -1.90 13.78 7.19
N VAL A 72 -2.68 14.08 8.22
CA VAL A 72 -4.14 13.89 8.27
C VAL A 72 -4.88 14.64 7.16
N GLU A 73 -4.44 15.86 6.83
CA GLU A 73 -5.12 16.69 5.84
C GLU A 73 -4.86 16.17 4.42
N LYS A 74 -3.61 15.80 4.11
CA LYS A 74 -3.27 15.17 2.82
C LYS A 74 -3.93 13.80 2.68
N ALA A 75 -3.93 12.99 3.74
CA ALA A 75 -4.54 11.68 3.75
C ALA A 75 -6.06 11.76 3.53
N SER A 76 -6.76 12.64 4.25
CA SER A 76 -8.21 12.83 4.08
C SER A 76 -8.58 13.28 2.67
N ARG A 77 -7.89 14.29 2.12
CA ARG A 77 -8.12 14.72 0.72
C ARG A 77 -7.89 13.60 -0.29
N MET A 78 -6.86 12.78 -0.09
CA MET A 78 -6.58 11.63 -0.96
C MET A 78 -7.69 10.57 -0.83
N PHE A 79 -8.13 10.29 0.39
CA PHE A 79 -9.16 9.30 0.66
C PHE A 79 -10.52 9.69 0.06
N ILE A 80 -10.94 10.95 0.21
CA ILE A 80 -12.19 11.44 -0.41
C ILE A 80 -12.14 11.36 -1.94
N LYS A 81 -11.01 11.70 -2.56
CA LYS A 81 -10.81 11.52 -4.01
C LYS A 81 -10.92 10.04 -4.42
N TYR A 82 -10.30 9.15 -3.64
CA TYR A 82 -10.41 7.71 -3.84
C TYR A 82 -11.85 7.22 -3.72
N LEU A 83 -12.59 7.60 -2.68
CA LEU A 83 -13.99 7.21 -2.50
C LEU A 83 -14.88 7.71 -3.64
N THR A 84 -14.70 8.97 -4.05
CA THR A 84 -15.44 9.56 -5.19
C THR A 84 -15.17 8.77 -6.47
N TRP A 85 -13.91 8.39 -6.71
CA TRP A 85 -13.54 7.54 -7.84
C TRP A 85 -14.13 6.13 -7.70
N ARG A 86 -14.07 5.48 -6.53
CA ARG A 86 -14.64 4.14 -6.34
C ARG A 86 -16.14 4.11 -6.58
N ARG A 87 -16.88 5.10 -6.06
CA ARG A 87 -18.34 5.20 -6.24
C ARG A 87 -18.73 5.40 -7.71
N SER A 88 -17.96 6.19 -8.46
CA SER A 88 -18.22 6.45 -9.88
C SER A 88 -17.76 5.32 -10.80
N PHE A 89 -16.58 4.75 -10.56
CA PHE A 89 -15.96 3.75 -11.44
C PHE A 89 -16.40 2.30 -11.13
N VAL A 90 -16.69 1.99 -9.86
CA VAL A 90 -17.11 0.66 -9.39
C VAL A 90 -18.41 0.76 -8.58
N PRO A 91 -19.53 1.21 -9.19
CA PRO A 91 -20.76 1.51 -8.47
C PRO A 91 -21.42 0.27 -7.84
N LYS A 92 -21.15 -0.93 -8.38
CA LYS A 92 -21.62 -2.21 -7.85
C LYS A 92 -20.74 -2.77 -6.73
N GLY A 93 -19.73 -2.02 -6.29
CA GLY A 93 -18.73 -2.43 -5.28
C GLY A 93 -17.65 -3.37 -5.82
N SER A 94 -17.92 -4.14 -6.87
CA SER A 94 -16.95 -4.99 -7.56
C SER A 94 -17.17 -5.00 -9.07
N ILE A 95 -16.12 -5.36 -9.81
CA ILE A 95 -16.17 -5.58 -11.27
C ILE A 95 -16.41 -7.06 -11.53
N SER A 96 -17.41 -7.37 -12.34
CA SER A 96 -17.73 -8.76 -12.72
C SER A 96 -16.88 -9.23 -13.90
N VAL A 97 -16.69 -10.56 -14.02
CA VAL A 97 -15.93 -11.16 -15.13
C VAL A 97 -16.55 -10.84 -16.50
N SER A 98 -17.88 -10.76 -16.57
CA SER A 98 -18.59 -10.38 -17.80
C SER A 98 -18.23 -8.98 -18.30
N GLU A 99 -17.84 -8.06 -17.40
CA GLU A 99 -17.45 -6.70 -17.77
C GLU A 99 -16.03 -6.62 -18.34
N ILE A 100 -15.24 -7.69 -18.24
CA ILE A 100 -13.81 -7.73 -18.59
C ILE A 100 -13.42 -8.94 -19.45
N ILE A 101 -14.40 -9.67 -19.99
CA ILE A 101 -14.17 -10.99 -20.61
C ILE A 101 -13.23 -10.92 -21.81
N ASN A 102 -13.30 -9.87 -22.64
CA ASN A 102 -12.44 -9.72 -23.81
C ASN A 102 -10.99 -9.47 -23.39
N GLN A 103 -10.77 -8.57 -22.43
CA GLN A 103 -9.44 -8.24 -21.92
C GLN A 103 -8.85 -9.38 -21.07
N LEU A 104 -9.70 -10.13 -20.37
CA LEU A 104 -9.31 -11.29 -19.58
C LEU A 104 -8.84 -12.45 -20.47
N ASN A 105 -9.52 -12.68 -21.60
CA ASN A 105 -9.20 -13.73 -22.57
C ASN A 105 -7.84 -13.55 -23.25
N ASP A 106 -7.25 -12.35 -23.21
CA ASP A 106 -5.88 -12.12 -23.68
C ASP A 106 -4.84 -12.91 -22.86
N ASN A 107 -5.22 -13.44 -21.68
CA ASN A 107 -4.36 -14.26 -20.82
C ASN A 107 -2.98 -13.60 -20.57
N LYS A 108 -3.04 -12.29 -20.28
CA LYS A 108 -1.85 -11.44 -20.06
C LYS A 108 -1.58 -11.13 -18.60
N ILE A 109 -2.49 -11.49 -17.69
CA ILE A 109 -2.35 -11.26 -16.25
C ILE A 109 -2.44 -12.61 -15.54
N TYR A 110 -1.47 -12.88 -14.68
CA TYR A 110 -1.41 -14.09 -13.86
C TYR A 110 -1.17 -13.72 -12.40
N MET A 111 -1.87 -14.41 -11.50
CA MET A 111 -1.86 -14.17 -10.05
C MET A 111 -1.59 -15.49 -9.32
N GLN A 112 -0.38 -16.02 -9.46
CA GLN A 112 0.00 -17.31 -8.87
C GLN A 112 1.20 -17.11 -7.96
N GLY A 113 1.03 -17.40 -6.67
CA GLY A 113 2.09 -17.40 -5.67
C GLY A 113 2.25 -16.10 -4.89
N THR A 114 3.27 -16.12 -4.03
CA THR A 114 3.70 -15.01 -3.17
C THR A 114 5.22 -14.86 -3.28
N ASP A 115 5.74 -13.69 -2.96
CA ASP A 115 7.18 -13.50 -2.76
C ASP A 115 7.65 -14.18 -1.45
N THR A 116 8.95 -14.04 -1.15
CA THR A 116 9.57 -14.59 0.08
C THR A 116 9.02 -14.00 1.37
N ARG A 117 8.30 -12.87 1.30
CA ARG A 117 7.65 -12.20 2.44
C ARG A 117 6.14 -12.49 2.50
N GLY A 118 5.63 -13.37 1.63
CA GLY A 118 4.20 -13.68 1.57
C GLY A 118 3.36 -12.65 0.82
N CYS A 119 3.98 -11.70 0.12
CA CYS A 119 3.25 -10.70 -0.67
C CYS A 119 2.74 -11.33 -1.98
N PRO A 120 1.44 -11.26 -2.30
CA PRO A 120 0.90 -11.77 -3.56
C PRO A 120 1.58 -11.11 -4.77
N VAL A 121 1.94 -11.94 -5.77
CA VAL A 121 2.62 -11.48 -6.99
C VAL A 121 1.64 -11.45 -8.17
N LEU A 122 1.68 -10.33 -8.91
CA LEU A 122 0.95 -10.13 -10.16
C LEU A 122 1.96 -10.11 -11.31
N VAL A 123 1.85 -11.05 -12.25
CA VAL A 123 2.70 -11.09 -13.45
C VAL A 123 1.89 -10.61 -14.65
N VAL A 124 2.42 -9.62 -15.37
CA VAL A 124 1.78 -9.04 -16.56
C VAL A 124 2.68 -9.22 -17.79
N PHE A 125 2.15 -9.90 -18.80
CA PHE A 125 2.82 -10.09 -20.08
C PHE A 125 2.46 -8.97 -21.04
N GLY A 126 3.27 -7.90 -21.06
CA GLY A 126 3.08 -6.77 -21.96
C GLY A 126 3.06 -7.17 -23.45
N ALA A 127 3.81 -8.20 -23.84
CA ALA A 127 3.82 -8.72 -25.21
C ALA A 127 2.48 -9.33 -25.66
N LYS A 128 1.59 -9.67 -24.71
CA LYS A 128 0.22 -10.14 -25.00
C LYS A 128 -0.81 -9.00 -24.99
N HIS A 129 -0.37 -7.75 -24.85
CA HIS A 129 -1.26 -6.61 -24.90
C HIS A 129 -1.57 -6.26 -26.36
N PHE A 130 -2.76 -6.67 -26.82
CA PHE A 130 -3.29 -6.28 -28.12
C PHE A 130 -4.52 -5.38 -27.96
N PRO A 131 -4.81 -4.51 -28.93
CA PRO A 131 -6.11 -3.83 -29.01
C PRO A 131 -7.23 -4.88 -29.10
N SER A 132 -7.88 -5.17 -27.97
CA SER A 132 -8.99 -6.12 -27.93
C SER A 132 -10.32 -5.38 -28.10
N LYS A 133 -11.39 -6.13 -28.43
CA LYS A 133 -12.74 -5.60 -28.67
C LYS A 133 -13.30 -4.77 -27.51
N GLY A 134 -12.74 -4.92 -26.30
CA GLY A 134 -13.13 -4.18 -25.11
C GLY A 134 -12.63 -2.73 -25.00
N GLY A 135 -11.64 -2.38 -25.83
CA GLY A 135 -11.00 -1.06 -25.77
C GLY A 135 -10.37 -0.72 -24.42
N THR A 136 -10.11 0.56 -24.21
CA THR A 136 -9.41 1.08 -23.03
C THR A 136 -10.26 1.05 -21.76
N GLU A 137 -11.58 1.17 -21.87
CA GLU A 137 -12.49 1.12 -20.71
C GLU A 137 -12.54 -0.27 -20.09
N GLU A 138 -12.60 -1.32 -20.91
CA GLU A 138 -12.52 -2.69 -20.41
C GLU A 138 -11.14 -2.99 -19.79
N LEU A 139 -10.07 -2.42 -20.37
CA LEU A 139 -8.71 -2.55 -19.81
C LEU A 139 -8.62 -1.91 -18.42
N LYS A 140 -9.14 -0.69 -18.23
CA LYS A 140 -9.19 -0.03 -16.92
C LYS A 140 -9.94 -0.91 -15.91
N ARG A 141 -11.07 -1.49 -16.32
CA ARG A 141 -11.83 -2.43 -15.47
C ARG A 141 -11.04 -3.69 -15.14
N LEU A 142 -10.33 -4.27 -16.10
CA LEU A 142 -9.45 -5.43 -15.86
C LEU A 142 -8.36 -5.10 -14.83
N VAL A 143 -7.74 -3.93 -14.93
CA VAL A 143 -6.72 -3.48 -13.98
C VAL A 143 -7.30 -3.37 -12.57
N VAL A 144 -8.44 -2.69 -12.42
CA VAL A 144 -9.11 -2.56 -11.11
C VAL A 144 -9.53 -3.93 -10.56
N PHE A 145 -10.08 -4.81 -11.40
CA PHE A 145 -10.41 -6.18 -11.03
C PHE A 145 -9.19 -6.95 -10.51
N ALA A 146 -8.05 -6.88 -11.22
CA ALA A 146 -6.83 -7.57 -10.82
C ALA A 146 -6.30 -7.07 -9.46
N PHE A 147 -6.30 -5.76 -9.23
CA PHE A 147 -5.90 -5.19 -7.94
C PHE A 147 -6.86 -5.54 -6.81
N ASP A 148 -8.18 -5.48 -7.03
CA ASP A 148 -9.18 -5.87 -6.03
C ASP A 148 -9.00 -7.35 -5.63
N LYS A 149 -8.73 -8.23 -6.61
CA LYS A 149 -8.40 -9.65 -6.35
C LYS A 149 -7.08 -9.82 -5.60
N LEU A 150 -6.08 -8.98 -5.87
CA LEU A 150 -4.78 -9.04 -5.19
C LEU A 150 -4.93 -8.64 -3.73
N CYS A 151 -5.62 -7.52 -3.47
CA CYS A 151 -5.94 -7.04 -2.12
C CYS A 151 -6.78 -8.04 -1.33
N SER A 152 -7.72 -8.73 -1.98
CA SER A 152 -8.55 -9.76 -1.33
C SER A 152 -7.75 -10.99 -0.86
N ARG A 153 -6.59 -11.26 -1.48
CA ARG A 153 -5.69 -12.34 -1.08
C ARG A 153 -4.73 -11.95 0.05
N TYR A 154 -4.70 -10.67 0.41
CA TYR A 154 -3.84 -10.14 1.44
C TYR A 154 -4.43 -10.43 2.82
N ARG A 155 -4.08 -11.59 3.39
CA ARG A 155 -4.42 -11.96 4.77
C ARG A 155 -3.25 -11.59 5.68
N ILE A 156 -3.37 -10.43 6.35
CA ILE A 156 -2.62 -9.99 7.54
C ILE A 156 -1.10 -10.25 7.50
N LEU A 157 -0.34 -9.22 7.11
CA LEU A 157 0.94 -8.81 7.73
C LEU A 157 1.45 -7.59 6.96
N PHE A 158 1.40 -6.43 7.62
CA PHE A 158 1.83 -5.15 7.06
C PHE A 158 3.29 -4.92 7.35
N ARG A 159 4.11 -5.00 6.30
CA ARG A 159 5.47 -4.49 6.29
C ARG A 159 5.78 -4.06 4.85
N ILE A 160 5.02 -3.07 4.37
CA ILE A 160 5.26 -2.37 3.11
C ILE A 160 5.33 -0.88 3.44
N PHE A 161 6.39 -0.26 2.93
CA PHE A 161 7.04 1.00 3.32
C PHE A 161 7.96 0.85 4.55
N TYR A 162 9.16 0.33 4.27
CA TYR A 162 10.40 0.89 4.85
C TYR A 162 10.88 2.00 3.93
#